data_AF-A0A0H3NUS1-F1
#
_entry.id   AF-A0A0H3NUS1-F1
#
_cell.length_a   1.000
_cell.length_b   1.000
_cell.length_c   1.000
_cell.angle_alpha   90.00
_cell.angle_beta   90.00
_cell.angle_gamma   90.00
#
_symmetry.space_group_name_H-M   'P 1'
#
loop_
_entity.id
_entity.type
_entity.pdbx_description
1 polymer ?
#
loop_
_entity_poly.entity_id
_entity_poly.type
_entity_poly.pdbx_seq_one_letter_code
_entity_poly.pdbx_strand_id
1 'polypeptide(L)'
;MDATSAKKIVDTFSDAVKTVPLMGEDRNDNEYRRALALVEFLVDHDDLENPLFELLCARISEYEKHAPEFKALNQHLEKTPPGVSVLRTLMDQYGLKAADLANELGSKSNVSNILNGRRALTVNHIKALTQRFKLPADAFIE
;
A
#
# COMPACT_ATOMS: atom_id res chain seq x y z
N MET A 1 -4.66 -26.59 -32.14
CA MET A 1 -5.58 -25.45 -32.30
C MET A 1 -5.26 -24.80 -33.63
N ASP A 2 -6.24 -24.65 -34.53
CA ASP A 2 -6.03 -23.99 -35.81
C ASP A 2 -6.04 -22.45 -35.67
N ALA A 3 -5.55 -21.76 -36.69
CA ALA A 3 -5.40 -20.30 -36.67
C ALA A 3 -6.74 -19.54 -36.55
N THR A 4 -7.84 -20.11 -37.05
CA THR A 4 -9.17 -19.48 -36.98
C THR A 4 -9.71 -19.56 -35.57
N SER A 5 -9.58 -20.72 -34.94
CA SER A 5 -9.93 -20.95 -33.53
C SER A 5 -9.09 -20.06 -32.60
N ALA A 6 -7.79 -19.95 -32.85
CA ALA A 6 -6.89 -19.08 -32.08
C ALA A 6 -7.30 -17.60 -32.18
N LYS A 7 -7.57 -17.10 -33.39
CA LYS A 7 -7.98 -15.72 -33.62
C LYS A 7 -9.27 -15.37 -32.90
N LYS A 8 -10.27 -16.26 -32.96
CA LYS A 8 -11.55 -16.05 -32.28
C LYS A 8 -11.40 -15.88 -30.77
N ILE A 9 -10.53 -16.67 -30.14
CA ILE A 9 -10.27 -16.59 -28.70
C ILE A 9 -9.64 -15.24 -28.35
N VAL A 10 -8.64 -14.79 -29.12
CA VAL A 10 -7.97 -13.50 -28.91
C VAL A 10 -8.95 -12.34 -29.06
N ASP A 11 -9.76 -12.34 -30.11
CA ASP A 11 -10.74 -11.27 -30.36
C ASP A 11 -11.79 -11.22 -29.24
N THR A 12 -12.30 -12.38 -28.80
CA THR A 12 -13.27 -12.47 -27.70
C THR A 12 -12.69 -11.93 -26.39
N PHE A 13 -11.44 -12.31 -26.07
CA PHE A 13 -10.77 -11.81 -24.88
C PHE A 13 -10.53 -10.30 -24.96
N SER A 14 -10.07 -9.79 -26.11
CA SER A 14 -9.85 -8.35 -26.32
C SER A 14 -11.12 -7.55 -26.10
N ASP A 15 -12.26 -8.02 -26.61
CA ASP A 15 -13.54 -7.34 -26.43
C ASP A 15 -14.05 -7.39 -24.98
N ALA A 16 -13.87 -8.52 -24.29
CA ALA A 16 -14.18 -8.61 -22.87
C ALA A 16 -13.33 -7.63 -22.05
N VAL A 17 -12.02 -7.56 -22.32
CA VAL A 17 -11.09 -6.67 -21.59
C VAL A 17 -11.45 -5.20 -21.76
N LYS A 18 -11.99 -4.76 -22.90
CA LYS A 18 -12.44 -3.37 -23.09
C LYS A 18 -13.56 -2.95 -22.13
N THR A 19 -14.34 -3.90 -21.61
CA THR A 19 -15.41 -3.60 -20.64
C THR A 19 -14.89 -3.45 -19.21
N VAL A 20 -13.67 -3.96 -18.95
CA VAL A 20 -13.03 -3.91 -17.64
C VAL A 20 -12.45 -2.52 -17.41
N PRO A 21 -12.76 -1.87 -16.28
CA PRO A 21 -12.23 -0.54 -15.98
C PRO A 21 -10.70 -0.51 -15.96
N LEU A 22 -10.11 0.63 -16.34
CA LEU A 22 -8.65 0.85 -16.39
C LEU A 22 -7.87 -0.01 -17.42
N MET A 23 -8.56 -0.79 -18.26
CA MET A 23 -7.93 -1.58 -19.33
C MET A 23 -7.86 -0.89 -20.68
N GLY A 24 -8.68 0.17 -20.86
CA GLY A 24 -8.70 0.98 -22.07
C GLY A 24 -7.58 2.02 -22.16
N GLU A 25 -7.67 2.88 -23.16
CA GLU A 25 -6.76 4.02 -23.34
C GLU A 25 -7.03 5.13 -22.31
N ASP A 26 -8.28 5.27 -21.89
CA ASP A 26 -8.70 6.27 -20.91
C ASP A 26 -8.44 5.80 -19.48
N ARG A 27 -7.38 6.33 -18.86
CA ARG A 27 -7.06 6.12 -17.44
C ARG A 27 -7.37 7.39 -16.68
N ASN A 28 -8.57 7.48 -16.14
CA ASN A 28 -9.06 8.65 -15.41
C ASN A 28 -9.77 8.24 -14.12
N ASP A 29 -10.11 9.24 -13.30
CA ASP A 29 -10.76 9.06 -11.99
C ASP A 29 -12.09 8.28 -12.09
N ASN A 30 -12.84 8.41 -13.17
CA ASN A 30 -14.09 7.67 -13.35
C ASN A 30 -13.83 6.16 -13.54
N GLU A 31 -12.87 5.80 -14.39
CA GLU A 31 -12.46 4.41 -14.57
C GLU A 31 -11.84 3.82 -13.30
N TYR A 32 -11.09 4.63 -12.55
CA TYR A 32 -10.56 4.24 -11.25
C TYR A 32 -11.66 3.92 -10.24
N ARG A 33 -12.68 4.80 -10.10
CA ARG A 33 -13.83 4.55 -9.21
C ARG A 33 -14.64 3.32 -9.63
N ARG A 34 -14.81 3.09 -10.93
CA ARG A 34 -15.44 1.85 -11.43
C ARG A 34 -14.64 0.61 -11.09
N ALA A 35 -13.31 0.66 -11.18
CA ALA A 35 -12.44 -0.44 -10.78
C ALA A 35 -12.58 -0.74 -9.29
N LEU A 36 -12.59 0.30 -8.44
CA LEU A 36 -12.79 0.16 -6.99
C LEU A 36 -14.14 -0.47 -6.66
N ALA A 37 -15.23 0.00 -7.27
CA ALA A 37 -16.56 -0.56 -7.04
C ALA A 37 -16.65 -2.04 -7.43
N LEU A 38 -15.89 -2.46 -8.44
CA LEU A 38 -15.87 -3.86 -8.86
C LEU A 38 -15.03 -4.75 -7.93
N VAL A 39 -13.92 -4.22 -7.40
CA VAL A 39 -13.17 -4.88 -6.34
C VAL A 39 -14.03 -5.03 -5.08
N GLU A 40 -14.72 -3.96 -4.67
CA GLU A 40 -15.64 -3.98 -3.52
C GLU A 40 -16.73 -5.05 -3.72
N PHE A 41 -17.36 -5.10 -4.90
CA PHE A 41 -18.32 -6.15 -5.24
C PHE A 41 -17.73 -7.56 -5.09
N LEU A 42 -16.53 -7.82 -5.61
CA LEU A 42 -15.88 -9.13 -5.51
C LEU A 42 -15.55 -9.51 -4.06
N VAL A 43 -15.10 -8.55 -3.25
CA VAL A 43 -14.81 -8.74 -1.83
C VAL A 43 -16.10 -9.05 -1.04
N ASP A 44 -17.16 -8.27 -1.26
CA ASP A 44 -18.45 -8.45 -0.57
C ASP A 44 -19.11 -9.80 -0.86
N HIS A 45 -18.76 -10.43 -1.98
CA HIS A 45 -19.28 -11.74 -2.40
C HIS A 45 -18.29 -12.89 -2.18
N ASP A 46 -17.15 -12.65 -1.53
CA ASP A 46 -16.08 -13.63 -1.30
C ASP A 46 -15.58 -14.31 -2.60
N ASP A 47 -15.59 -13.56 -3.71
CA ASP A 47 -15.17 -14.03 -5.04
C ASP A 47 -13.74 -13.58 -5.38
N LEU A 48 -12.82 -13.79 -4.43
CA LEU A 48 -11.42 -13.35 -4.53
C LEU A 48 -10.59 -14.22 -5.49
N GLU A 49 -11.03 -15.46 -5.75
CA GLU A 49 -10.42 -16.38 -6.71
C GLU A 49 -10.76 -16.02 -8.17
N ASN A 50 -11.65 -15.04 -8.38
CA ASN A 50 -11.98 -14.55 -9.71
C ASN A 50 -10.73 -13.92 -10.34
N PRO A 51 -10.30 -14.34 -11.55
CA PRO A 51 -9.13 -13.78 -12.23
C PRO A 51 -9.20 -12.27 -12.44
N LEU A 52 -10.42 -11.71 -12.42
CA LEU A 52 -10.65 -10.28 -12.50
C LEU A 52 -10.14 -9.53 -11.26
N PHE A 53 -10.17 -10.16 -10.07
CA PHE A 53 -9.75 -9.53 -8.82
C PHE A 53 -8.28 -9.12 -8.85
N GLU A 54 -7.37 -10.07 -9.08
CA GLU A 54 -5.93 -9.80 -9.19
C GLU A 54 -5.63 -8.77 -10.29
N LEU A 55 -6.33 -8.90 -11.42
CA LEU A 55 -6.17 -8.03 -12.56
C LEU A 55 -6.58 -6.58 -12.23
N LEU A 56 -7.69 -6.37 -11.54
CA LEU A 56 -8.14 -5.04 -11.10
C LEU A 56 -7.19 -4.46 -10.07
N CYS A 57 -6.79 -5.23 -9.05
CA CYS A 57 -5.84 -4.81 -8.03
C CYS A 57 -4.51 -4.33 -8.65
N ALA A 58 -4.01 -5.06 -9.65
CA ALA A 58 -2.80 -4.67 -10.39
C ALA A 58 -2.98 -3.33 -11.13
N ARG A 59 -4.13 -3.10 -11.77
CA ARG A 59 -4.41 -1.84 -12.48
C ARG A 59 -4.65 -0.66 -11.56
N ILE A 60 -5.36 -0.87 -10.46
CA ILE A 60 -5.57 0.13 -9.40
C ILE A 60 -4.21 0.57 -8.84
N SER A 61 -3.36 -0.38 -8.47
CA SER A 61 -2.02 -0.07 -7.97
C SER A 61 -1.18 0.72 -8.97
N GLU A 62 -1.23 0.35 -10.26
CA GLU A 62 -0.52 1.06 -11.32
C GLU A 62 -1.06 2.49 -11.53
N TYR A 63 -2.37 2.67 -11.43
CA TYR A 63 -3.02 3.99 -11.51
C TYR A 63 -2.60 4.87 -10.33
N GLU A 64 -2.73 4.37 -9.10
CA GLU A 64 -2.40 5.11 -7.87
C GLU A 64 -0.92 5.54 -7.81
N LYS A 65 0.00 4.77 -8.40
CA LYS A 65 1.41 5.13 -8.48
C LYS A 65 1.69 6.36 -9.35
N HIS A 66 0.94 6.54 -10.44
CA HIS A 66 1.28 7.51 -11.50
C HIS A 66 0.30 8.67 -11.63
N ALA A 67 -0.94 8.52 -11.16
CA ALA A 67 -1.97 9.51 -11.38
C ALA A 67 -1.68 10.82 -10.61
N PRO A 68 -1.88 12.00 -11.21
CA PRO A 68 -1.53 13.30 -10.61
C PRO A 68 -2.16 13.55 -9.23
N GLU A 69 -3.37 13.05 -8.99
CA GLU A 69 -4.10 13.17 -7.73
C GLU A 69 -3.39 12.46 -6.56
N PHE A 70 -2.66 11.38 -6.82
CA PHE A 70 -1.91 10.63 -5.79
C PHE A 70 -0.47 11.12 -5.64
N LYS A 71 0.03 11.99 -6.54
CA LYS A 71 1.43 12.44 -6.55
C LYS A 71 1.88 13.00 -5.20
N ALA A 72 1.06 13.83 -4.56
CA ALA A 72 1.41 14.42 -3.26
C ALA A 72 1.50 13.35 -2.15
N LEU A 73 0.59 12.37 -2.17
CA LEU A 73 0.59 11.25 -1.25
C LEU A 73 1.82 10.35 -1.48
N ASN A 74 2.10 9.97 -2.73
CA ASN A 74 3.23 9.11 -3.09
C ASN A 74 4.56 9.75 -2.65
N GLN A 75 4.74 11.05 -2.91
CA GLN A 75 5.91 11.79 -2.44
C GLN A 75 6.03 11.86 -0.91
N HIS A 76 4.91 11.83 -0.19
CA HIS A 76 4.91 11.78 1.27
C HIS A 76 5.29 10.38 1.78
N LEU A 77 4.74 9.33 1.16
CA LEU A 77 5.04 7.93 1.48
C LEU A 77 6.53 7.62 1.24
N GLU A 78 7.09 7.99 0.09
CA GLU A 78 8.52 7.80 -0.23
C GLU A 78 9.46 8.47 0.77
N LYS A 79 9.04 9.58 1.37
CA LYS A 79 9.86 10.33 2.36
C LYS A 79 9.68 9.81 3.78
N THR A 80 8.71 8.94 4.02
CA THR A 80 8.38 8.48 5.37
C THR A 80 9.01 7.11 5.60
N PRO A 81 10.03 6.98 6.46
CA PRO A 81 10.65 5.69 6.72
C PRO A 81 9.63 4.70 7.32
N PRO A 82 9.58 3.43 6.86
CA PRO A 82 8.61 2.44 7.34
C PRO A 82 8.59 2.30 8.88
N GLY A 83 9.77 2.21 9.50
CA GLY A 83 9.86 2.14 10.95
C GLY A 83 9.34 3.38 11.70
N VAL A 84 9.37 4.57 11.06
CA VAL A 84 8.76 5.78 11.63
C VAL A 84 7.24 5.72 11.52
N SER A 85 6.70 5.22 10.40
CA SER A 85 5.25 5.00 10.24
C SER A 85 4.72 4.04 11.29
N VAL A 86 5.36 2.89 11.48
CA VAL A 86 4.98 1.92 12.52
C VAL A 86 5.06 2.52 13.91
N LEU A 87 6.12 3.27 14.22
CA LEU A 87 6.26 3.95 15.50
C LEU A 87 5.13 4.97 15.74
N ARG A 88 4.76 5.76 14.73
CA ARG A 88 3.63 6.71 14.82
C ARG A 88 2.32 6.00 15.06
N THR A 89 2.06 4.89 14.37
CA THR A 89 0.88 4.06 14.58
C THR A 89 0.84 3.50 16.01
N LEU A 90 1.95 3.00 16.54
CA LEU A 90 2.02 2.54 17.93
C LEU A 90 1.78 3.67 18.93
N MET A 91 2.31 4.87 18.67
CA MET A 91 2.04 6.03 19.53
C MET A 91 0.57 6.40 19.54
N ASP A 92 -0.09 6.40 18.38
CA ASP A 92 -1.51 6.70 18.25
C ASP A 92 -2.39 5.65 18.96
N GLN A 93 -2.19 4.36 18.63
CA GLN A 93 -2.98 3.25 19.16
C GLN A 93 -2.86 3.08 20.68
N TYR A 94 -1.67 3.33 21.25
CA TYR A 94 -1.42 3.21 22.69
C TYR A 94 -1.48 4.56 23.44
N GLY A 95 -1.81 5.66 22.76
CA GLY A 95 -1.86 7.01 23.35
C GLY A 95 -0.52 7.50 23.92
N LEU A 96 0.61 7.05 23.35
CA LEU A 96 1.95 7.34 23.85
C LEU A 96 2.45 8.71 23.39
N LYS A 97 3.12 9.42 24.30
CA LYS A 97 3.86 10.65 23.98
C LYS A 97 5.32 10.30 23.71
N ALA A 98 6.04 11.23 23.08
CA ALA A 98 7.47 11.07 22.82
C ALA A 98 8.32 10.83 24.08
N ALA A 99 7.85 11.25 25.25
CA ALA A 99 8.53 10.97 26.52
C ALA A 99 8.41 9.49 26.93
N ASP A 100 7.31 8.83 26.58
CA ASP A 100 7.02 7.45 26.99
C ASP A 100 7.85 6.42 26.20
N LEU A 101 8.50 6.86 25.13
CA LEU A 101 9.41 6.07 24.29
C LEU A 101 10.89 6.40 24.54
N ALA A 102 11.18 7.26 25.51
CA ALA A 102 12.55 7.67 25.81
C ALA A 102 13.39 6.51 26.36
N ASN A 103 12.77 5.49 26.97
CA ASN A 103 13.48 4.33 27.49
C ASN A 103 14.06 3.45 26.37
N GLU A 104 13.32 3.30 25.27
CA GLU A 104 13.70 2.47 24.12
C GLU A 104 14.57 3.25 23.14
N LEU A 105 14.30 4.55 22.98
CA LEU A 105 14.94 5.41 21.99
C LEU A 105 15.96 6.39 22.62
N GLY A 106 16.27 6.24 23.90
CA GLY A 106 17.31 6.96 24.64
C GLY A 106 16.92 8.32 25.21
N SER A 107 16.18 9.16 24.48
CA SER A 107 15.69 10.44 25.03
C SER A 107 14.50 11.01 24.26
N LYS A 108 13.68 11.86 24.91
CA LYS A 108 12.57 12.58 24.26
C LYS A 108 13.02 13.37 23.02
N SER A 109 14.21 13.98 23.07
CA SER A 109 14.79 14.71 21.93
C SER A 109 15.14 13.76 20.78
N ASN A 110 15.71 12.59 21.10
CA ASN A 110 16.01 11.58 20.09
C ASN A 110 14.74 11.01 19.44
N VAL A 111 13.71 10.74 20.24
CA VAL A 111 12.39 10.30 19.75
C VAL A 111 11.82 11.33 18.76
N SER A 112 11.85 12.62 19.12
CA SER A 112 11.39 13.69 18.21
C SER A 112 12.20 13.75 16.92
N ASN A 113 13.52 13.60 16.98
CA ASN A 113 14.36 13.58 15.78
C ASN A 113 14.06 12.37 14.88
N ILE A 114 13.78 11.21 15.46
CA ILE A 114 13.37 10.00 14.73
C ILE A 114 12.00 10.21 14.06
N LEU A 115 11.01 10.70 14.80
CA LEU A 115 9.67 10.96 14.27
C LEU A 115 9.68 11.98 13.13
N ASN A 116 10.60 12.95 13.16
CA ASN A 116 10.77 13.95 12.11
C ASN A 116 11.72 13.51 10.98
N GLY A 117 12.17 12.25 10.96
CA GLY A 117 13.07 11.72 9.93
C GLY A 117 14.49 12.29 9.95
N ARG A 118 14.87 13.06 10.98
CA ARG A 118 16.23 13.61 11.15
C ARG A 118 17.23 12.55 11.63
N ARG A 119 16.74 11.45 12.19
CA ARG A 119 17.52 10.28 12.62
C ARG A 119 16.81 9.00 12.25
N ALA A 120 17.56 8.01 11.76
CA ALA A 120 17.03 6.68 11.51
C ALA A 120 16.90 5.88 12.83
N LEU A 121 16.00 4.89 12.83
CA LEU A 121 15.98 3.86 13.87
C LEU A 121 17.25 3.00 13.74
N THR A 122 17.89 2.72 14.87
CA THR A 122 19.04 1.82 14.92
C THR A 122 18.57 0.40 15.21
N VAL A 123 19.42 -0.60 14.96
CA VAL A 123 19.14 -2.00 15.32
C VAL A 123 18.79 -2.14 16.81
N ASN A 124 19.47 -1.40 17.69
CA ASN A 124 19.18 -1.41 19.12
C ASN A 124 17.80 -0.80 19.45
N HIS A 125 17.42 0.28 18.76
CA HIS A 125 16.07 0.85 18.91
C HIS A 125 15.01 -0.16 18.47
N ILE A 126 15.20 -0.79 17.31
CA ILE A 126 14.26 -1.79 16.77
C ILE A 126 14.14 -2.95 17.76
N LYS A 127 15.26 -3.47 18.27
CA LYS A 127 15.26 -4.54 19.28
C LYS A 127 14.50 -4.17 20.56
N ALA A 128 14.62 -2.93 21.03
CA ALA A 128 13.89 -2.46 22.21
C ALA A 128 12.37 -2.34 21.93
N LEU A 129 12.01 -1.80 20.76
CA LEU A 129 10.61 -1.66 20.33
C LEU A 129 9.94 -3.03 20.11
N THR A 130 10.62 -3.98 19.46
CA THR A 130 10.08 -5.33 19.23
C THR A 130 9.85 -6.06 20.56
N GLN A 131 10.75 -5.90 21.54
CA GLN A 131 10.56 -6.45 22.88
C GLN A 131 9.36 -5.86 23.61
N ARG A 132 9.19 -4.54 23.54
CA ARG A 132 8.07 -3.86 24.22
C ARG A 132 6.72 -4.18 23.59
N PHE A 133 6.62 -4.08 22.27
CA PHE A 133 5.36 -4.19 21.54
C PHE A 133 5.08 -5.61 21.03
N LYS A 134 6.01 -6.55 21.23
CA LYS A 134 5.91 -7.94 20.77
C LYS A 134 5.65 -8.04 19.26
N LEU A 135 6.35 -7.21 18.50
CA LEU A 135 6.30 -7.19 17.04
C LEU A 135 7.58 -7.79 16.44
N PRO A 136 7.51 -8.42 15.25
CA PRO A 136 8.70 -8.84 14.53
C PRO A 136 9.54 -7.63 14.11
N ALA A 137 10.86 -7.80 14.01
CA ALA A 137 11.77 -6.74 13.59
C ALA A 137 11.47 -6.23 12.18
N ASP A 138 11.03 -7.13 11.31
CA ASP A 138 10.63 -6.86 9.92
C ASP A 138 9.46 -5.87 9.83
N ALA A 139 8.69 -5.66 10.91
CA ALA A 139 7.67 -4.61 10.92
C ALA A 139 8.28 -3.20 10.89
N PHE A 140 9.54 -3.02 11.29
CA PHE A 140 10.21 -1.72 11.35
C PHE A 140 11.23 -1.49 10.22
N ILE A 141 11.40 -2.48 9.35
CA ILE A 141 12.45 -2.54 8.32
C ILE A 141 11.78 -2.82 6.97
N GLU A 142 12.26 -2.17 5.91
CA GLU A 142 12.07 -2.62 4.52
C GLU A 142 13.37 -3.23 4.01
#